data_AF-A0A1I0HHG6-F1
#
_entry.id   AF-A0A1I0HHG6-F1
#
_cell.length_a   1.000
_cell.length_b   1.000
_cell.length_c   1.000
_cell.angle_alpha   90.00
_cell.angle_beta   90.00
_cell.angle_gamma   90.00
#
_symmetry.space_group_name_H-M   'P 1'
#
loop_
_entity.id
_entity.type
_entity.pdbx_description
1 polymer ?
#
loop_
_entity_poly.entity_id
_entity_poly.type
_entity_poly.pdbx_seq_one_letter_code
_entity_poly.pdbx_strand_id
1 'polypeptide(L)'
;MKILRRLFIFLILIGVLAYGIYHFGTKIAAEKMMESYMDDLSASPVLNQFEQQISEHPQLEQAIQDGANVDESVLPFSTKEEATKNLVSKFSVGELIEMGNMAKDGLNEDEKLEMVQEFESRLSEDELLALKYIAYKELNQ
;
A
#
# COMPACT_ATOMS: atom_id res chain seq x y z
N MET A 1 -7.81 0.86 -51.96
CA MET A 1 -7.01 1.86 -51.23
C MET A 1 -7.72 2.55 -50.05
N LYS A 2 -9.02 2.93 -50.13
CA LYS A 2 -9.69 3.71 -49.05
C LYS A 2 -10.15 2.90 -47.81
N ILE A 3 -10.46 1.61 -47.95
CA ILE A 3 -10.83 0.73 -46.81
C ILE A 3 -9.59 0.34 -46.00
N LEU A 4 -8.51 -0.07 -46.68
CA LEU A 4 -7.26 -0.46 -46.00
C LEU A 4 -6.68 0.69 -45.15
N ARG A 5 -6.75 1.92 -45.65
CA ARG A 5 -6.33 3.12 -44.91
C ARG A 5 -7.18 3.37 -43.66
N ARG A 6 -8.50 3.14 -43.72
CA ARG A 6 -9.39 3.27 -42.55
C ARG A 6 -9.14 2.17 -41.51
N LEU A 7 -8.86 0.95 -41.97
CA LEU A 7 -8.53 -0.19 -41.11
C LEU A 7 -7.20 0.03 -40.38
N PHE A 8 -6.19 0.58 -41.07
CA PHE A 8 -4.90 0.92 -40.46
C PHE A 8 -5.01 2.01 -39.39
N ILE A 9 -5.81 3.06 -39.64
CA ILE A 9 -6.10 4.10 -38.64
C ILE A 9 -6.82 3.51 -37.43
N PHE A 10 -7.77 2.60 -37.65
CA PHE A 10 -8.49 1.94 -36.56
C PHE A 10 -7.58 1.05 -35.72
N LEU A 11 -6.64 0.34 -36.35
CA LEU A 11 -5.63 -0.48 -35.67
C LEU A 11 -4.68 0.37 -34.82
N ILE A 12 -4.25 1.54 -35.32
CA ILE A 12 -3.46 2.49 -34.55
C ILE A 12 -4.26 3.03 -33.36
N LEU A 13 -5.55 3.35 -33.55
CA LEU A 13 -6.42 3.83 -32.47
C LEU A 13 -6.58 2.81 -31.35
N ILE A 14 -6.77 1.53 -31.69
CA ILE A 14 -6.81 0.43 -30.72
C ILE A 14 -5.46 0.27 -30.03
N GLY A 15 -4.35 0.37 -30.76
CA GLY A 15 -3.00 0.31 -30.18
C GLY A 15 -2.75 1.44 -29.17
N VAL A 16 -3.15 2.67 -29.49
CA VAL A 16 -3.06 3.82 -28.59
C VAL A 16 -3.99 3.67 -27.38
N LEU A 17 -5.20 3.14 -27.57
CA LEU A 17 -6.13 2.85 -26.48
C LEU A 17 -5.60 1.75 -25.54
N ALA A 18 -5.07 0.66 -26.08
CA ALA A 18 -4.47 -0.42 -25.30
C ALA A 18 -3.25 0.07 -24.52
N TYR A 19 -2.39 0.87 -25.14
CA TYR A 19 -1.25 1.51 -24.49
C TYR A 19 -1.71 2.50 -23.39
N GLY A 20 -2.75 3.28 -23.66
CA GLY A 20 -3.34 4.22 -22.71
C GLY A 20 -3.95 3.51 -21.48
N ILE A 21 -4.64 2.38 -21.68
CA ILE A 21 -5.16 1.56 -20.58
C ILE A 21 -4.01 0.95 -19.77
N TYR A 22 -2.99 0.41 -20.43
CA TYR A 22 -1.83 -0.21 -19.77
C TYR A 22 -1.04 0.79 -18.91
N HIS A 23 -0.83 2.02 -19.39
CA HIS A 23 -0.05 3.03 -18.66
C HIS A 23 -0.85 3.97 -17.75
N PHE A 24 -2.11 4.28 -18.08
CA PHE A 24 -2.91 5.30 -17.39
C PHE A 24 -4.26 4.79 -16.87
N GLY A 25 -4.77 3.66 -17.36
CA GLY A 25 -6.10 3.14 -16.97
C GLY A 25 -6.17 2.67 -15.52
N THR A 26 -5.07 2.19 -14.95
CA THR A 26 -5.02 1.64 -13.60
C THR A 26 -5.10 2.71 -12.51
N LYS A 27 -4.52 3.90 -12.74
CA LYS A 27 -4.40 4.95 -11.70
C LYS A 27 -5.75 5.54 -11.26
N ILE A 28 -6.71 5.69 -12.18
CA ILE A 28 -8.04 6.27 -11.86
C ILE A 28 -8.95 5.24 -11.16
N ALA A 29 -8.82 3.95 -11.50
CA ALA A 29 -9.57 2.89 -10.81
C ALA A 29 -8.99 2.60 -9.41
N ALA A 30 -7.67 2.70 -9.29
CA ALA A 30 -6.91 2.46 -8.07
C ALA A 30 -7.37 3.29 -6.86
N GLU A 31 -7.56 4.60 -7.00
CA GLU A 31 -7.99 5.46 -5.89
C GLU A 31 -9.34 5.03 -5.31
N LYS A 32 -10.33 4.74 -6.17
CA LYS A 32 -11.67 4.28 -5.74
C LYS A 32 -11.64 2.89 -5.11
N MET A 33 -10.77 2.01 -5.60
CA MET A 33 -10.62 0.67 -5.03
C MET A 33 -9.97 0.72 -3.65
N MET A 34 -8.98 1.60 -3.46
CA MET A 34 -8.32 1.80 -2.17
C MET A 34 -9.26 2.40 -1.14
N GLU A 35 -10.05 3.41 -1.52
CA GLU A 35 -11.06 4.03 -0.65
C GLU A 35 -12.08 2.99 -0.14
N SER A 36 -12.64 2.18 -1.05
CA SER A 36 -13.57 1.10 -0.68
C SER A 36 -12.91 0.03 0.21
N TYR A 37 -11.63 -0.28 -0.03
CA TYR A 37 -10.90 -1.25 0.78
C TYR A 37 -10.62 -0.73 2.20
N MET A 38 -10.29 0.56 2.34
CA MET A 38 -10.08 1.23 3.63
C MET A 38 -11.37 1.32 4.46
N ASP A 39 -12.51 1.58 3.81
CA ASP A 39 -13.83 1.54 4.46
C ASP A 39 -14.15 0.14 5.00
N ASP A 40 -13.93 -0.90 4.18
CA ASP A 40 -14.09 -2.30 4.60
C ASP A 40 -13.14 -2.66 5.76
N LEU A 41 -11.89 -2.20 5.72
CA LEU A 41 -10.91 -2.42 6.79
C LEU A 41 -11.33 -1.77 8.10
N SER A 42 -11.76 -0.51 8.05
CA SER A 42 -12.17 0.26 9.22
C SER A 42 -13.44 -0.31 9.86
N ALA A 43 -14.32 -0.93 9.05
CA ALA A 43 -15.50 -1.63 9.52
C ALA A 43 -15.23 -3.07 9.99
N SER A 44 -14.08 -3.65 9.61
CA SER A 44 -13.72 -5.03 9.91
C SER A 44 -12.96 -5.18 11.23
N PRO A 45 -12.99 -6.35 11.88
CA PRO A 45 -12.21 -6.63 13.10
C PRO A 45 -10.68 -6.72 12.86
N VAL A 46 -10.19 -6.29 11.70
CA VAL A 46 -8.78 -6.40 11.31
C VAL A 46 -7.86 -5.62 12.24
N LEU A 47 -8.28 -4.45 12.74
CA LEU A 47 -7.50 -3.74 13.77
C LEU A 47 -7.35 -4.57 15.04
N ASN A 48 -8.41 -5.24 15.49
CA ASN A 48 -8.35 -6.13 16.66
C ASN A 48 -7.47 -7.36 16.40
N GLN A 49 -7.47 -7.89 15.18
CA GLN A 49 -6.59 -8.99 14.79
C GLN A 49 -5.13 -8.54 14.72
N PHE A 50 -4.87 -7.33 14.26
CA PHE A 50 -3.53 -6.75 14.22
C PHE A 50 -2.98 -6.51 15.63
N GLU A 51 -3.80 -5.97 16.54
CA GLU A 51 -3.45 -5.87 17.98
C GLU A 51 -3.13 -7.23 18.60
N GLN A 52 -3.92 -8.27 18.28
CA GLN A 52 -3.66 -9.64 18.73
C GLN A 52 -2.34 -10.17 18.18
N GLN A 53 -2.08 -10.02 16.88
CA GLN A 53 -0.84 -10.47 16.25
C GLN A 53 0.40 -9.77 16.84
N ILE A 54 0.31 -8.48 17.15
CA ILE A 54 1.41 -7.74 17.81
C ILE A 54 1.64 -8.28 19.22
N SER A 55 0.57 -8.50 19.98
CA SER A 55 0.65 -9.02 21.35
C SER A 55 1.22 -10.44 21.41
N GLU A 56 0.99 -11.24 20.38
CA GLU A 56 1.52 -12.61 20.26
C GLU A 56 2.99 -12.66 19.81
N HIS A 57 3.53 -11.56 19.27
CA HIS A 57 4.88 -11.49 18.71
C HIS A 57 5.72 -10.35 19.33
N PRO A 58 6.59 -10.66 20.31
CA PRO A 58 7.41 -9.65 21.01
C PRO A 58 8.29 -8.80 20.09
N GLN A 59 8.66 -9.31 18.92
CA GLN A 59 9.46 -8.61 17.92
C GLN A 59 8.67 -7.51 17.21
N LEU A 60 7.36 -7.74 16.97
CA LEU A 60 6.48 -6.73 16.39
C LEU A 60 6.19 -5.64 17.41
N GLU A 61 5.99 -6.01 18.67
CA GLU A 61 5.84 -5.05 19.76
C GLU A 61 7.06 -4.11 19.84
N GLN A 62 8.29 -4.66 19.77
CA GLN A 62 9.51 -3.86 19.73
C GLN A 62 9.57 -2.93 18.51
N ALA A 63 9.25 -3.43 17.31
CA ALA A 63 9.25 -2.62 16.09
C ALA A 63 8.24 -1.45 16.14
N ILE A 64 7.14 -1.62 16.86
CA ILE A 64 6.14 -0.58 17.11
C ILE A 64 6.63 0.40 18.19
N GLN A 65 7.26 -0.08 19.25
CA GLN A 65 7.86 0.77 20.29
C GLN A 65 9.01 1.64 19.76
N ASP A 66 9.72 1.20 18.72
CA ASP A 66 10.70 2.05 18.02
C ASP A 66 10.05 3.34 17.47
N GLY A 67 8.78 3.25 17.06
CA GLY A 67 7.98 4.40 16.61
C GLY A 67 7.59 5.36 17.73
N ALA A 68 7.54 4.92 18.99
CA ALA A 68 7.11 5.73 20.13
C ALA A 68 8.07 6.88 20.47
N ASN A 69 9.36 6.69 20.20
CA ASN A 69 10.43 7.62 20.60
C ASN A 69 10.90 8.54 19.47
N VAL A 70 10.15 8.58 18.36
CA VAL A 70 10.50 9.38 17.18
C VAL A 70 9.94 10.79 17.29
N ASP A 71 10.76 11.79 16.96
CA ASP A 71 10.31 13.16 16.83
C ASP A 71 9.46 13.32 15.56
N GLU A 72 8.18 13.62 15.73
CA GLU A 72 7.22 13.79 14.63
C GLU A 72 7.66 14.87 13.63
N SER A 73 8.38 15.90 14.09
CA SER A 73 8.75 17.06 13.27
C SER A 73 9.80 16.77 12.20
N VAL A 74 10.51 15.64 12.33
CA VAL A 74 11.54 15.22 11.38
C VAL A 74 11.05 14.12 10.43
N LEU A 75 9.84 13.61 10.62
CA LEU A 75 9.30 12.53 9.80
C LEU A 75 8.82 13.06 8.43
N PRO A 76 8.98 12.27 7.35
CA PRO A 76 8.48 12.62 6.03
C PRO A 76 6.94 12.69 5.94
N PHE A 77 6.25 12.05 6.89
CA PHE A 77 4.80 12.10 7.08
C PHE A 77 4.45 11.60 8.49
N SER A 78 3.33 12.03 9.04
CA SER A 78 2.89 11.62 10.39
C SER A 78 1.42 11.22 10.50
N THR A 79 0.70 11.24 9.37
CA THR A 79 -0.72 10.94 9.28
C THR A 79 -1.00 9.73 8.38
N LYS A 80 -2.09 9.01 8.65
CA LYS A 80 -2.53 7.85 7.86
C LYS A 80 -2.80 8.25 6.40
N GLU A 81 -3.36 9.43 6.16
CA GLU A 81 -3.65 9.94 4.82
C GLU A 81 -2.37 10.21 4.02
N GLU A 82 -1.36 10.83 4.64
CA GLU A 82 -0.07 11.07 4.00
C GLU A 82 0.70 9.78 3.75
N ALA A 83 0.67 8.84 4.70
CA ALA A 83 1.27 7.51 4.52
C ALA A 83 0.60 6.77 3.36
N THR A 84 -0.73 6.77 3.29
CA THR A 84 -1.50 6.18 2.18
C THR A 84 -1.07 6.80 0.86
N LYS A 85 -0.99 8.13 0.79
CA LYS A 85 -0.53 8.86 -0.40
C LYS A 85 0.91 8.51 -0.80
N ASN A 86 1.81 8.38 0.17
CA ASN A 86 3.19 7.97 -0.07
C ASN A 86 3.25 6.54 -0.62
N LEU A 87 2.55 5.60 0.02
CA LEU A 87 2.50 4.20 -0.38
C LEU A 87 1.92 4.01 -1.79
N VAL A 88 0.78 4.63 -2.13
CA VAL A 88 0.22 4.54 -3.49
C VAL A 88 1.08 5.20 -4.57
N SER A 89 2.08 6.02 -4.18
CA SER A 89 3.05 6.60 -5.11
C SER A 89 4.21 5.65 -5.45
N LYS A 90 4.43 4.63 -4.62
CA LYS A 90 5.58 3.69 -4.68
C LYS A 90 5.16 2.24 -4.94
N PHE A 91 3.93 1.91 -4.58
CA PHE A 91 3.30 0.62 -4.79
C PHE A 91 2.05 0.81 -5.63
N SER A 92 1.73 -0.19 -6.44
CA SER A 92 0.43 -0.29 -7.07
C SER A 92 -0.64 -0.62 -6.04
N VAL A 93 -1.88 -0.19 -6.31
CA VAL A 93 -3.01 -0.52 -5.43
C VAL A 93 -3.27 -2.02 -5.37
N GLY A 94 -2.95 -2.77 -6.43
CA GLY A 94 -3.01 -4.24 -6.41
C GLY A 94 -2.06 -4.83 -5.37
N GLU A 95 -0.78 -4.42 -5.39
CA GLU A 95 0.23 -4.85 -4.41
C GLU A 95 -0.19 -4.50 -2.98
N LEU A 96 -0.71 -3.29 -2.74
CA LEU A 96 -1.14 -2.86 -1.40
C LEU A 96 -2.36 -3.64 -0.90
N ILE A 97 -3.34 -3.95 -1.76
CA ILE A 97 -4.49 -4.79 -1.42
C ILE A 97 -4.03 -6.22 -1.11
N GLU A 98 -3.11 -6.76 -1.91
CA GLU A 98 -2.54 -8.08 -1.71
C GLU A 98 -1.81 -8.17 -0.36
N MET A 99 -0.91 -7.22 -0.08
CA MET A 99 -0.23 -7.12 1.22
C MET A 99 -1.21 -6.97 2.39
N GLY A 100 -2.25 -6.15 2.23
CA GLY A 100 -3.31 -6.01 3.23
C GLY A 100 -4.04 -7.33 3.49
N ASN A 101 -4.33 -8.11 2.45
CA ASN A 101 -4.99 -9.42 2.61
C ASN A 101 -4.05 -10.45 3.26
N MET A 102 -2.78 -10.49 2.87
CA MET A 102 -1.79 -11.35 3.51
C MET A 102 -1.65 -11.04 5.01
N ALA A 103 -1.67 -9.76 5.39
CA ALA A 103 -1.67 -9.36 6.80
C ALA A 103 -2.93 -9.79 7.56
N LYS A 104 -4.11 -9.72 6.92
CA LYS A 104 -5.39 -10.17 7.51
C LYS A 104 -5.43 -11.67 7.77
N ASP A 105 -4.95 -12.45 6.80
CA ASP A 105 -4.95 -13.92 6.86
C ASP A 105 -3.85 -14.46 7.80
N GLY A 106 -2.90 -13.61 8.17
CA GLY A 106 -1.75 -13.92 9.00
C GLY A 106 -0.56 -14.35 8.16
N LEU A 107 0.58 -13.70 8.38
CA LEU A 107 1.80 -13.92 7.60
C LEU A 107 2.63 -15.06 8.20
N ASN A 108 3.07 -15.99 7.35
CA ASN A 108 4.14 -16.91 7.71
C ASN A 108 5.53 -16.23 7.61
N GLU A 109 6.59 -16.89 8.08
CA GLU A 109 7.93 -16.28 8.15
C GLU A 109 8.50 -15.90 6.78
N ASP A 110 8.20 -16.65 5.71
CA ASP A 110 8.66 -16.33 4.36
C ASP A 110 7.91 -15.11 3.81
N GLU A 111 6.59 -15.04 4.02
CA GLU A 111 5.76 -13.88 3.64
C GLU A 111 6.14 -12.61 4.41
N LYS A 112 6.48 -12.72 5.70
CA LYS A 112 7.01 -11.61 6.49
C LYS A 112 8.31 -11.08 5.88
N LEU A 113 9.23 -11.98 5.51
CA LEU A 113 10.51 -11.59 4.94
C LEU A 113 10.35 -10.92 3.58
N GLU A 114 9.48 -11.46 2.72
CA GLU A 114 9.16 -10.87 1.42
C GLU A 114 8.55 -9.48 1.58
N MET A 115 7.59 -9.32 2.49
CA MET A 115 6.96 -8.03 2.77
C MET A 115 7.98 -7.01 3.27
N VAL A 116 8.85 -7.38 4.22
CA VAL A 116 9.92 -6.50 4.72
C VAL A 116 10.86 -6.07 3.58
N GLN A 117 11.25 -6.99 2.70
CA GLN A 117 12.12 -6.67 1.56
C GLN A 117 11.44 -5.73 0.56
N GLU A 118 10.16 -5.92 0.27
CA GLU A 118 9.40 -5.02 -0.61
C GLU A 118 9.33 -3.60 -0.02
N PHE A 119 9.13 -3.48 1.30
CA PHE A 119 9.15 -2.18 1.97
C PHE A 119 10.56 -1.55 1.98
N GLU A 120 11.60 -2.28 2.36
CA GLU A 120 12.98 -1.78 2.40
C GLU A 120 13.54 -1.41 1.01
N SER A 121 13.07 -2.07 -0.05
CA SER A 121 13.54 -1.79 -1.41
C SER A 121 12.96 -0.51 -2.03
N ARG A 122 11.80 -0.04 -1.53
CA ARG A 122 11.05 1.09 -2.12
C ARG A 122 10.92 2.29 -1.17
N LEU A 123 11.00 2.08 0.13
CA LEU A 123 10.93 3.12 1.15
C LEU A 123 12.32 3.48 1.68
N SER A 124 12.52 4.76 2.02
CA SER A 124 13.69 5.16 2.79
C SER A 124 13.57 4.75 4.26
N GLU A 125 14.69 4.76 4.98
CA GLU A 125 14.71 4.53 6.42
C GLU A 125 13.77 5.49 7.17
N ASP A 126 13.73 6.76 6.78
CA ASP A 126 12.85 7.78 7.38
C ASP A 126 11.36 7.50 7.09
N GLU A 127 11.03 6.99 5.90
CA GLU A 127 9.66 6.61 5.54
C GLU A 127 9.20 5.35 6.29
N LEU A 128 10.09 4.37 6.46
CA LEU A 128 9.84 3.19 7.29
C LEU A 128 9.62 3.59 8.75
N LEU A 129 10.43 4.52 9.27
CA LEU A 129 10.30 5.03 10.62
C LEU A 129 8.97 5.79 10.80
N ALA A 130 8.56 6.56 9.81
CA ALA A 130 7.26 7.23 9.80
C ALA A 130 6.08 6.25 9.83
N LEU A 131 6.16 5.13 9.10
CA LEU A 131 5.15 4.07 9.15
C LEU A 131 5.07 3.43 10.55
N LYS A 132 6.23 3.15 11.17
CA LYS A 132 6.28 2.62 12.55
C LYS A 132 5.67 3.60 13.56
N TYR A 133 5.97 4.90 13.43
CA TYR A 133 5.38 5.95 14.26
C TYR A 133 3.84 5.99 14.14
N ILE A 134 3.32 5.96 12.90
CA ILE A 134 1.87 5.95 12.67
C ILE A 134 1.23 4.69 13.25
N ALA A 135 1.83 3.52 13.01
CA ALA A 135 1.33 2.26 13.56
C ALA A 135 1.28 2.29 15.09
N TYR A 136 2.31 2.80 15.75
CA TYR A 136 2.32 3.01 17.20
C TYR A 136 1.18 3.93 17.65
N LYS A 137 1.02 5.08 16.98
CA LYS A 137 -0.02 6.05 17.31
C LYS A 137 -1.41 5.45 17.20
N GLU A 138 -1.70 4.73 16.12
CA GLU A 138 -3.02 4.11 15.87
C GLU A 138 -3.35 2.99 16.88
N LEU A 139 -2.35 2.25 17.37
CA LEU A 139 -2.54 1.18 18.37
C LEU A 139 -2.72 1.71 19.80
N ASN A 140 -2.33 2.94 20.06
CA ASN A 140 -2.37 3.54 21.40
C ASN A 140 -3.40 4.69 21.52
N GLN A 141 -4.21 4.91 20.49
CA GLN A 141 -5.22 5.97 20.40
C GLN A 141 -6.63 5.41 20.56
#